data_AF-A0A4Z0PU39-F1
#
_entry.id   AF-A0A4Z0PU39-F1
#
_cell.length_a   1.000
_cell.length_b   1.000
_cell.length_c   1.000
_cell.angle_alpha   90.00
_cell.angle_beta   90.00
_cell.angle_gamma   90.00
#
_symmetry.space_group_name_H-M   'P 1'
#
loop_
_entity.id
_entity.type
_entity.pdbx_description
1 polymer ?
#
loop_
_entity_poly.entity_id
_entity_poly.type
_entity_poly.pdbx_seq_one_letter_code
_entity_poly.pdbx_strand_id
1 'polypeptide(L)' 'MEPFLPLFFYTLMFWFYRMAEGKDLLGKPRPNVDDQWRATTGRTMRRAVIIIVAAYSALLLVQLR' A
#
# COMPACT_ATOMS: atom_id res chain seq x y z
N MET A 1 6.42 -15.78 -17.58
CA MET A 1 5.99 -14.38 -17.33
C MET A 1 5.70 -14.12 -15.84
N GLU A 2 6.22 -14.93 -14.92
CA GLU A 2 5.77 -14.95 -13.51
C GLU A 2 6.50 -14.05 -12.49
N PRO A 3 7.77 -13.60 -12.65
CA PRO A 3 8.42 -12.79 -11.61
C PRO A 3 7.86 -11.36 -11.50
N PHE A 4 7.08 -10.92 -12.49
CA PHE A 4 6.51 -9.57 -12.51
C PHE A 4 5.28 -9.44 -11.62
N LEU A 5 4.59 -10.54 -11.29
CA LEU A 5 3.35 -10.45 -10.51
C LEU A 5 3.58 -9.97 -9.06
N PRO A 6 4.58 -10.50 -8.31
CA PRO A 6 4.90 -9.96 -6.99
C PRO A 6 5.37 -8.50 -7.08
N LEU A 7 6.23 -8.17 -8.05
CA LEU A 7 6.76 -6.83 -8.24
C LEU A 7 5.64 -5.81 -8.51
N PHE A 8 4.71 -6.17 -9.40
CA PHE A 8 3.54 -5.36 -9.73
C PHE A 8 2.65 -5.16 -8.50
N PHE A 9 2.37 -6.23 -7.76
CA PHE A 9 1.57 -6.16 -6.53
C PHE A 9 2.18 -5.22 -5.49
N TYR A 10 3.47 -5.38 -5.16
CA TYR A 10 4.13 -4.52 -4.18
C TYR A 10 4.20 -3.07 -4.64
N THR A 11 4.40 -2.83 -5.94
CA THR A 11 4.39 -1.47 -6.50
C THR A 11 3.02 -0.81 -6.33
N LEU A 12 1.94 -1.53 -6.62
CA LEU A 12 0.57 -1.05 -6.44
C LEU A 12 0.26 -0.77 -4.97
N MET A 13 0.64 -1.68 -4.07
CA MET A 13 0.45 -1.50 -2.62
C MET A 13 1.23 -0.30 -2.10
N PHE A 14 2.44 -0.07 -2.60
CA PHE A 14 3.24 1.09 -2.25
C PHE A 14 2.58 2.41 -2.69
N TRP A 15 1.98 2.43 -3.88
CA TRP A 15 1.21 3.60 -4.35
C TRP A 15 -0.02 3.86 -3.49
N PHE A 16 -0.77 2.82 -3.13
CA PHE A 16 -1.89 2.94 -2.19
C PHE A 16 -1.44 3.45 -0.82
N TYR A 17 -0.30 2.97 -0.34
CA TYR A 17 0.28 3.46 0.91
C TYR A 17 0.59 4.96 0.84
N ARG A 18 1.23 5.43 -0.25
CA ARG A 18 1.48 6.87 -0.47
C ARG A 18 0.19 7.67 -0.53
N MET A 19 -0.81 7.20 -1.26
CA MET A 19 -2.13 7.85 -1.31
C MET A 19 -2.79 7.93 0.06
N ALA A 20 -2.68 6.89 0.87
CA ALA A 20 -3.19 6.86 2.24
C ALA A 20 -2.43 7.79 3.21
N GLU A 21 -1.18 8.14 2.90
CA GLU A 21 -0.45 9.21 3.59
C GLU A 21 -0.90 10.62 3.17
N GLY A 22 -1.80 10.74 2.20
CA GLY A 22 -2.15 12.02 1.59
C GLY A 22 -1.10 12.52 0.60
N LYS A 23 -0.28 11.62 0.05
CA LYS A 23 0.72 11.93 -0.97
C LYS A 23 0.26 11.44 -2.35
N ASP A 24 0.79 12.03 -3.41
CA ASP A 24 0.63 11.53 -4.76
C ASP A 24 1.52 10.29 -5.00
N LEU A 25 1.48 9.74 -6.22
CA LEU A 25 2.28 8.57 -6.59
C LEU A 25 3.80 8.85 -6.49
N LEU A 26 4.21 10.12 -6.62
CA LEU A 26 5.60 10.56 -6.55
C LEU A 26 6.04 10.88 -5.11
N GLY A 27 5.13 10.82 -4.13
CA GLY A 27 5.40 11.12 -2.73
C GLY A 27 5.26 12.60 -2.35
N LYS A 28 4.77 13.45 -3.25
CA LYS A 28 4.47 14.86 -2.95
C LYS A 28 3.14 14.97 -2.19
N PRO A 29 3.00 15.90 -1.23
CA PRO A 29 1.74 16.09 -0.52
C PRO A 29 0.62 16.50 -1.50
N ARG A 30 -0.56 15.88 -1.37
CA ARG A 30 -1.73 16.23 -2.18
C ARG A 30 -2.39 17.50 -1.63
N PRO A 31 -2.67 18.49 -2.48
CA PRO A 31 -3.57 19.56 -2.09
C PRO A 31 -4.95 18.93 -1.81
N ASN A 32 -5.61 19.35 -0.73
CA ASN A 32 -6.92 18.85 -0.25
C ASN A 32 -6.90 17.61 0.66
N VAL A 33 -5.77 17.25 1.25
CA VAL A 33 -5.74 16.24 2.33
C VAL A 33 -5.43 16.91 3.66
N ASP A 34 -6.47 17.08 4.47
CA ASP A 34 -6.42 17.64 5.81
C ASP A 34 -5.89 16.62 6.85
N ASP A 35 -5.48 17.13 8.01
CA ASP A 35 -4.90 16.30 9.07
C ASP A 35 -5.92 15.31 9.64
N GLN A 36 -7.22 15.68 9.65
CA GLN A 36 -8.30 14.83 10.12
C GLN A 36 -8.49 13.60 9.23
N TRP A 37 -8.44 13.76 7.90
CA TRP A 37 -8.48 12.63 6.98
C TRP A 37 -7.27 11.71 7.15
N ARG A 38 -6.06 12.25 7.34
CA ARG A 38 -4.84 11.42 7.55
C ARG A 38 -4.91 10.61 8.84
N ALA A 39 -5.51 11.17 9.89
CA ALA A 39 -5.69 10.52 11.18
C ALA A 39 -6.75 9.42 11.17
N THR A 40 -7.76 9.53 10.30
CA THR A 40 -8.89 8.59 10.19
C THR A 40 -8.74 7.67 8.98
N THR A 41 -9.21 8.11 7.81
CA THR A 41 -9.22 7.36 6.55
C THR A 41 -7.82 6.91 6.15
N GLY A 42 -6.84 7.83 6.20
CA GLY A 42 -5.46 7.53 5.85
C GLY A 42 -4.80 6.50 6.79
N ARG A 43 -5.17 6.50 8.08
CA ARG A 43 -4.69 5.48 9.03
C ARG A 43 -5.31 4.11 8.74
N THR A 44 -6.61 4.07 8.49
CA THR A 44 -7.33 2.83 8.17
C THR A 44 -6.82 2.22 6.87
N MET A 45 -6.68 3.02 5.81
CA MET A 45 -6.14 2.57 4.52
C MET A 45 -4.69 2.05 4.66
N ARG A 46 -3.82 2.74 5.40
CA ARG A 46 -2.46 2.26 5.66
C ARG A 46 -2.45 0.91 6.37
N ARG A 47 -3.29 0.71 7.38
CA ARG A 47 -3.42 -0.57 8.08
C ARG A 47 -3.90 -1.68 7.13
N ALA A 48 -4.90 -1.41 6.30
CA ALA A 48 -5.40 -2.36 5.31
C ALA A 48 -4.31 -2.78 4.32
N VAL A 49 -3.54 -1.82 3.79
CA VAL A 49 -2.40 -2.11 2.89
C VAL A 49 -1.37 -3.01 3.58
N ILE A 50 -0.99 -2.70 4.82
CA ILE A 50 -0.03 -3.52 5.58
C ILE A 50 -0.55 -4.95 5.77
N ILE A 51 -1.82 -5.13 6.13
CA ILE A 51 -2.44 -6.44 6.32
C ILE A 51 -2.42 -7.24 5.02
N ILE A 52 -2.84 -6.62 3.90
CA ILE A 52 -2.87 -7.24 2.58
C ILE A 52 -1.46 -7.65 2.14
N VAL A 53 -0.47 -6.77 2.31
CA VAL A 53 0.93 -7.02 1.99
C VAL A 53 1.49 -8.18 2.82
N ALA A 54 1.20 -8.23 4.12
CA ALA A 54 1.63 -9.30 5.01
C ALA A 54 1.01 -10.65 4.62
N ALA A 55 -0.31 -10.67 4.37
CA ALA A 55 -1.03 -11.87 3.95
C ALA A 55 -0.50 -12.41 2.61
N TYR A 56 -0.29 -11.52 1.63
CA TYR A 56 0.26 -11.92 0.33
C TYR A 56 1.69 -12.47 0.45
N SER A 57 2.54 -11.82 1.26
CA SER A 57 3.90 -12.29 1.51
C SER A 57 3.90 -13.68 2.18
N ALA A 58 2.99 -13.93 3.13
CA ALA A 58 2.84 -15.23 3.77
C ALA A 58 2.39 -16.31 2.76
N LEU A 59 1.44 -16.00 1.88
CA LEU A 59 1.00 -16.91 0.82
C LEU A 59 2.12 -17.24 -0.17
N LEU A 60 2.93 -16.25 -0.56
CA LEU A 60 4.12 -16.45 -1.40
C LEU A 60 5.11 -17.41 -0.74
N LEU A 61 5.42 -17.22 0.54
CA LEU A 61 6.31 -18.12 1.29
C LEU A 61 5.75 -19.54 1.40
N VAL A 62 4.42 -19.68 1.53
CA VAL A 62 3.73 -20.99 1.52
C VAL A 62 3.82 -21.70 0.18
N GLN A 63 3.98 -20.99 -0.94
CA GLN A 63 4.15 -21.58 -2.27
C GLN A 63 5.60 -21.95 -2.59
N LEU A 64 6.56 -21.41 -1.84
CA LEU A 64 7.99 -21.69 -2.02
C LEU A 64 8.49 -22.93 -1.26
N ARG A 65 7.64 -23.54 -0.42
CA ARG A 65 7.89 -24.81 0.28
C ARG A 65 7.38 -25.98 -0.55
#